data_AF-A0A7C4NB15-F1
#
_entry.id   AF-A0A7C4NB15-F1
#
_cell.length_a   1.000
_cell.length_b   1.000
_cell.length_c   1.000
_cell.angle_alpha   90.00
_cell.angle_beta   90.00
_cell.angle_gamma   90.00
#
_symmetry.space_group_name_H-M   'P 1'
#
loop_
_entity.id
_entity.type
_entity.pdbx_description
1 polymer ?
#
loop_
_entity_poly.entity_id
_entity_poly.type
_entity_poly.pdbx_seq_one_letter_code
_entity_poly.pdbx_strand_id
1 'polypeptide(L)'
;MNKRLYILLWAIVTVVISRVAFAQEPFSLLTVEDKPALNMKGFVEIDTTTSTYPHQETSDIFKKDELKINTTIKYGKDTLYVYADTNAYMLPNLINKNINPDYTYASESEILRNGTVTSSNAEINFRECYVNWEIGSVRLRAGNQIIAWGTADAFNPTSYFNAYDLREFLFKDEDTELKMGIPALSMLLTLGNHTLELVVTPLHVPLRMPATGSFWQLTVKEGPFPVTIAQPQALPFDIGNAGVGARYYHTIAGFDVHLSAYHGPDTQPYLLPVKTVLEPNAPVSILVEPRYAI
;
A
#
# COMPACT_ATOMS: atom_id res chain seq x y z
N MET A 1 -42.37 -4.59 -29.94
CA MET A 1 -41.48 -3.42 -30.01
C MET A 1 -40.20 -3.77 -29.25
N ASN A 2 -39.09 -3.96 -29.98
CA ASN A 2 -37.82 -4.48 -29.48
C ASN A 2 -37.24 -3.58 -28.37
N LYS A 3 -37.15 -4.08 -27.14
CA LYS A 3 -36.29 -3.50 -26.11
C LYS A 3 -34.85 -3.95 -26.41
N ARG A 4 -34.10 -3.15 -27.16
CA ARG A 4 -32.64 -3.27 -27.20
C ARG A 4 -32.11 -2.87 -25.82
N LEU A 5 -31.55 -3.82 -25.11
CA LEU A 5 -30.77 -3.59 -23.89
C LEU A 5 -29.45 -2.92 -24.33
N TYR A 6 -29.37 -1.60 -24.19
CA TYR A 6 -28.09 -0.89 -24.31
C TYR A 6 -27.35 -1.05 -22.97
N ILE A 7 -26.48 -2.07 -22.88
CA ILE A 7 -25.45 -2.09 -21.85
C ILE A 7 -24.41 -1.06 -22.31
N LEU A 8 -24.59 0.18 -21.88
CA LEU A 8 -23.57 1.21 -21.98
C LEU A 8 -22.57 0.98 -20.84
N LEU A 9 -21.51 0.24 -21.14
CA LEU A 9 -20.32 0.16 -20.29
C LEU A 9 -19.57 1.49 -20.41
N TRP A 10 -19.95 2.45 -19.58
CA TRP A 10 -19.12 3.63 -19.32
C TRP A 10 -18.00 3.21 -18.37
N ALA A 11 -16.74 3.33 -18.79
CA ALA A 11 -15.58 2.87 -18.03
C ALA A 11 -14.53 3.99 -17.84
N ILE A 12 -13.74 3.89 -16.80
CA ILE A 12 -12.48 4.64 -16.68
C ILE A 12 -11.40 3.67 -17.14
N VAL A 13 -10.48 4.14 -17.99
CA VAL A 13 -9.40 3.32 -18.54
C VAL A 13 -8.08 3.95 -18.12
N THR A 14 -7.27 3.19 -17.38
CA THR A 14 -5.87 3.49 -17.17
C THR A 14 -5.06 2.80 -18.24
N VAL A 15 -4.25 3.56 -18.96
CA VAL A 15 -3.32 3.08 -19.97
C VAL A 15 -1.92 3.32 -19.44
N VAL A 16 -1.17 2.24 -19.24
CA VAL A 16 0.29 2.30 -19.06
C VAL A 16 0.90 2.60 -20.42
N ILE A 17 1.37 3.82 -20.62
CA ILE A 17 1.83 4.26 -21.96
C ILE A 17 3.21 3.67 -22.26
N SER A 18 4.07 3.55 -21.26
CA SER A 18 5.38 2.93 -21.40
C SER A 18 5.93 2.48 -20.05
N ARG A 19 6.58 1.30 -20.05
CA ARG A 19 7.36 0.78 -18.94
C ARG A 19 8.75 0.44 -19.44
N VAL A 20 9.77 1.10 -18.90
CA VAL A 20 11.17 0.83 -19.23
C VAL A 20 11.83 0.23 -18.00
N ALA A 21 12.16 -1.06 -18.08
CA ALA A 21 12.84 -1.77 -17.01
C ALA A 21 14.36 -1.66 -17.17
N PHE A 22 15.07 -1.60 -16.05
CA PHE A 22 16.50 -1.75 -15.99
C PHE A 22 16.87 -2.76 -14.91
N ALA A 23 17.91 -3.54 -15.18
CA ALA A 23 18.51 -4.42 -14.20
C ALA A 23 20.03 -4.26 -14.33
N GLN A 24 20.70 -4.05 -13.20
CA GLN A 24 22.14 -4.07 -13.15
C GLN A 24 22.58 -5.45 -12.64
N GLU A 25 23.48 -6.09 -13.37
CA GLU A 25 24.13 -7.32 -12.92
C GLU A 25 24.86 -7.10 -11.58
N PRO A 26 24.91 -8.11 -10.69
CA PRO A 26 25.60 -8.00 -9.41
C PRO A 26 27.05 -7.58 -9.63
N PHE A 27 27.49 -6.52 -8.96
CA PHE A 27 28.89 -6.11 -8.99
C PHE A 27 29.43 -5.89 -7.57
N SER A 28 30.73 -6.08 -7.42
CA SER A 28 31.45 -5.88 -6.17
C SER A 28 32.76 -5.13 -6.44
N LEU A 29 33.06 -4.14 -5.60
CA LEU A 29 34.26 -3.29 -5.70
C LEU A 29 35.54 -3.92 -5.11
N LEU A 30 35.45 -5.08 -4.43
CA LEU A 30 36.56 -5.70 -3.69
C LEU A 30 37.08 -7.00 -4.33
N THR A 31 38.31 -7.38 -4.00
CA THR A 31 39.12 -8.59 -4.36
C THR A 31 38.72 -9.98 -3.86
N VAL A 32 38.25 -10.06 -2.61
CA VAL A 32 38.32 -11.23 -1.69
C VAL A 32 37.10 -12.18 -1.72
N GLU A 33 37.21 -13.46 -1.37
CA GLU A 33 36.07 -14.38 -1.23
C GLU A 33 35.00 -13.86 -0.23
N ASP A 34 33.70 -14.11 -0.51
CA ASP A 34 32.54 -13.69 0.31
C ASP A 34 32.33 -12.15 0.42
N LYS A 35 32.17 -11.49 -0.73
CA LYS A 35 32.01 -10.02 -0.85
C LYS A 35 30.56 -9.59 -0.68
N PRO A 36 30.30 -8.42 -0.07
CA PRO A 36 29.00 -7.78 -0.23
C PRO A 36 28.80 -7.38 -1.70
N ALA A 37 27.67 -7.78 -2.27
CA ALA A 37 27.27 -7.42 -3.64
C ALA A 37 26.15 -6.38 -3.61
N LEU A 38 26.19 -5.45 -4.56
CA LEU A 38 25.09 -4.55 -4.83
C LEU A 38 24.29 -5.10 -6.02
N ASN A 39 22.99 -5.34 -5.79
CA ASN A 39 22.03 -5.67 -6.82
C ASN A 39 21.01 -4.54 -6.89
N MET A 40 20.78 -4.03 -8.10
CA MET A 40 19.80 -2.98 -8.33
C MET A 40 18.97 -3.33 -9.56
N LYS A 41 17.66 -3.25 -9.41
CA LYS A 41 16.70 -3.36 -10.51
C LYS A 41 15.61 -2.33 -10.32
N GLY A 42 14.90 -2.00 -11.38
CA GLY A 42 13.81 -1.06 -11.28
C GLY A 42 13.15 -0.85 -12.62
N PHE A 43 12.21 0.07 -12.63
CA PHE A 43 11.57 0.51 -13.85
C PHE A 43 11.08 1.94 -13.70
N VAL A 44 10.93 2.59 -14.85
CA VAL A 44 10.21 3.86 -14.96
C VAL A 44 8.94 3.58 -15.75
N GLU A 45 7.83 4.10 -15.27
CA GLU A 45 6.49 3.89 -15.79
C GLU A 45 5.74 5.23 -15.85
N ILE A 46 4.98 5.44 -16.93
CA ILE A 46 4.06 6.56 -17.05
C ILE A 46 2.65 6.01 -17.10
N ASP A 47 1.87 6.36 -16.08
CA ASP A 47 0.49 5.93 -15.90
C ASP A 47 -0.46 7.07 -16.17
N THR A 48 -1.30 6.90 -17.20
CA THR A 48 -2.32 7.88 -17.57
C THR A 48 -3.70 7.26 -17.43
N THR A 49 -4.53 7.86 -16.58
CA THR A 49 -5.95 7.50 -16.41
C THR A 49 -6.82 8.47 -17.19
N THR A 50 -7.67 7.92 -18.06
CA THR A 50 -8.63 8.68 -18.84
C THR A 50 -10.07 8.22 -18.62
N SER A 51 -10.98 9.18 -18.67
CA SER A 51 -12.41 8.98 -18.62
C SER A 51 -12.95 8.70 -20.02
N THR A 52 -13.75 7.65 -20.19
CA THR A 52 -14.37 7.32 -21.49
C THR A 52 -15.79 7.87 -21.67
N TYR A 53 -16.24 8.77 -20.79
CA TYR A 53 -17.56 9.40 -20.94
C TYR A 53 -17.63 10.23 -22.24
N PRO A 54 -18.70 10.11 -23.03
CA PRO A 54 -18.78 10.73 -24.36
C PRO A 54 -19.27 12.18 -24.32
N HIS A 55 -19.88 12.59 -23.23
CA HIS A 55 -20.45 13.93 -23.04
C HIS A 55 -19.75 14.61 -21.86
N GLN A 56 -18.46 14.88 -22.02
CA GLN A 56 -17.62 15.58 -21.06
C GLN A 56 -16.76 16.62 -21.77
N GLU A 57 -16.31 17.63 -21.04
CA GLU A 57 -15.35 18.61 -21.55
C GLU A 57 -14.00 17.92 -21.80
N THR A 58 -13.21 18.44 -22.76
CA THR A 58 -11.89 17.86 -23.08
C THR A 58 -10.95 17.87 -21.88
N SER A 59 -11.07 18.88 -21.00
CA SER A 59 -10.32 18.95 -19.73
C SER A 59 -10.62 17.79 -18.80
N ASP A 60 -11.82 17.21 -18.89
CA ASP A 60 -12.28 16.17 -17.98
C ASP A 60 -11.90 14.77 -18.46
N ILE A 61 -11.36 14.64 -19.67
CA ILE A 61 -10.93 13.36 -20.24
C ILE A 61 -9.72 12.82 -19.47
N PHE A 62 -8.73 13.65 -19.15
CA PHE A 62 -7.53 13.23 -18.43
C PHE A 62 -7.77 13.34 -16.92
N LYS A 63 -7.78 12.21 -16.22
CA LYS A 63 -8.07 12.11 -14.78
C LYS A 63 -6.83 11.97 -13.92
N LYS A 64 -5.80 11.28 -14.42
CA LYS A 64 -4.50 11.17 -13.76
C LYS A 64 -3.40 11.06 -14.81
N ASP A 65 -2.29 11.73 -14.57
CA ASP A 65 -1.02 11.48 -15.25
C ASP A 65 0.03 11.36 -14.16
N GLU A 66 0.81 10.29 -14.17
CA GLU A 66 1.74 9.97 -13.10
C GLU A 66 3.03 9.41 -13.68
N LEU A 67 4.16 9.94 -13.23
CA LEU A 67 5.47 9.34 -13.42
C LEU A 67 5.79 8.50 -12.19
N LYS A 68 6.00 7.21 -12.41
CA LYS A 68 6.37 6.24 -11.38
C LYS A 68 7.77 5.71 -11.64
N ILE A 69 8.58 5.70 -10.59
CA ILE A 69 9.92 5.13 -10.60
C ILE A 69 9.96 4.10 -9.49
N ASN A 70 10.10 2.83 -9.83
CA ASN A 70 10.38 1.77 -8.87
C ASN A 70 11.88 1.48 -8.88
N THR A 71 12.44 1.30 -7.69
CA THR A 71 13.83 0.89 -7.50
C THR A 71 13.92 -0.10 -6.37
N THR A 72 14.40 -1.30 -6.69
CA THR A 72 14.76 -2.34 -5.73
C THR A 72 16.28 -2.40 -5.61
N ILE A 73 16.79 -2.27 -4.38
CA ILE A 73 18.20 -2.36 -4.03
C ILE A 73 18.39 -3.47 -3.00
N LYS A 74 19.33 -4.38 -3.25
CA LYS A 74 19.84 -5.34 -2.27
C LYS A 74 21.35 -5.14 -2.15
N TYR A 75 21.82 -4.81 -0.95
CA TYR A 75 23.24 -4.64 -0.67
C TYR A 75 23.68 -5.48 0.52
N GLY A 76 24.68 -6.33 0.32
CA GLY A 76 25.26 -7.15 1.39
C GLY A 76 25.63 -8.54 0.93
N LYS A 77 25.84 -9.43 1.89
CA LYS A 77 26.11 -10.86 1.68
C LYS A 77 24.79 -11.63 1.65
N ASP A 78 24.85 -12.91 1.31
CA ASP A 78 23.66 -13.76 1.30
C ASP A 78 23.01 -13.89 2.69
N THR A 79 23.84 -13.95 3.75
CA THR A 79 23.36 -14.06 5.13
C THR A 79 23.06 -12.73 5.79
N LEU A 80 23.67 -11.62 5.38
CA LEU A 80 23.44 -10.30 5.97
C LEU A 80 23.37 -9.23 4.89
N TYR A 81 22.18 -8.69 4.66
CA TYR A 81 21.95 -7.67 3.65
C TYR A 81 20.89 -6.66 4.06
N VAL A 82 20.98 -5.48 3.45
CA VAL A 82 19.92 -4.49 3.43
C VAL A 82 19.14 -4.66 2.13
N TYR A 83 17.82 -4.66 2.23
CA TYR A 83 16.90 -4.71 1.09
C TYR A 83 15.98 -3.50 1.15
N ALA A 84 15.83 -2.81 0.04
CA ALA A 84 14.90 -1.71 -0.12
C ALA A 84 14.16 -1.85 -1.46
N ASP A 85 12.84 -1.86 -1.43
CA ASP A 85 11.97 -1.70 -2.60
C ASP A 85 11.19 -0.39 -2.42
N THR A 86 11.47 0.58 -3.29
CA THR A 86 10.99 1.96 -3.17
C THR A 86 10.28 2.38 -4.44
N ASN A 87 9.10 2.99 -4.28
CA ASN A 87 8.40 3.67 -5.36
C ASN A 87 8.50 5.19 -5.13
N ALA A 88 8.86 5.92 -6.17
CA ALA A 88 8.73 7.37 -6.24
C ALA A 88 7.69 7.73 -7.30
N TYR A 89 6.71 8.53 -6.90
CA TYR A 89 5.59 8.95 -7.71
C TYR A 89 5.60 10.47 -7.84
N MET A 90 5.38 10.98 -9.05
CA MET A 90 5.40 12.40 -9.35
C MET A 90 4.27 12.76 -10.32
N LEU A 91 3.48 13.77 -9.97
CA LEU A 91 2.46 14.32 -10.84
C LEU A 91 3.03 15.46 -11.69
N PRO A 92 2.59 15.63 -12.95
CA PRO A 92 3.02 16.74 -13.82
C PRO A 92 2.70 18.12 -13.24
N ASN A 93 1.70 18.21 -12.36
CA ASN A 93 1.34 19.45 -11.66
C ASN A 93 2.48 20.04 -10.81
N LEU A 94 3.51 19.24 -10.49
CA LEU A 94 4.76 19.70 -9.90
C LEU A 94 5.50 20.69 -10.82
N ILE A 95 5.46 20.47 -12.13
CA ILE A 95 6.13 21.29 -13.14
C ILE A 95 5.20 22.42 -13.61
N ASN A 96 3.92 22.13 -13.80
CA ASN A 96 2.92 23.11 -14.20
C ASN A 96 1.58 22.86 -13.51
N LYS A 97 1.20 23.75 -12.59
CA LYS A 97 -0.01 23.65 -11.76
C LYS A 97 -1.33 23.57 -12.53
N ASN A 98 -1.33 23.93 -13.82
CA ASN A 98 -2.52 23.88 -14.66
C ASN A 98 -2.77 22.49 -15.29
N ILE A 99 -1.83 21.55 -15.13
CA ILE A 99 -1.97 20.19 -15.66
C ILE A 99 -2.58 19.31 -14.58
N ASN A 100 -3.82 18.87 -14.80
CA ASN A 100 -4.49 17.85 -13.99
C ASN A 100 -4.52 18.16 -12.46
N PRO A 101 -5.24 19.20 -12.03
CA PRO A 101 -5.29 19.63 -10.63
C PRO A 101 -6.11 18.71 -9.72
N ASP A 102 -6.88 17.78 -10.28
CA ASP A 102 -7.92 17.03 -9.57
C ASP A 102 -7.39 15.85 -8.75
N TYR A 103 -6.13 15.44 -8.98
CA TYR A 103 -5.50 14.37 -8.23
C TYR A 103 -4.34 14.89 -7.35
N THR A 104 -4.36 14.49 -6.08
CA THR A 104 -3.30 14.79 -5.10
C THR A 104 -3.05 13.57 -4.22
N TYR A 105 -1.81 13.34 -3.78
CA TYR A 105 -1.51 12.20 -2.90
C TYR A 105 -1.90 12.45 -1.44
N ALA A 106 -1.74 13.69 -0.98
CA ALA A 106 -2.07 14.16 0.36
C ALA A 106 -2.41 15.66 0.35
N SER A 107 -3.26 16.10 1.27
CA SER A 107 -3.61 17.53 1.40
C SER A 107 -2.45 18.36 1.96
N GLU A 108 -1.60 17.75 2.78
CA GLU A 108 -0.42 18.36 3.40
C GLU A 108 0.78 17.44 3.23
N SER A 109 1.99 18.00 3.35
CA SER A 109 3.21 17.19 3.34
C SER A 109 3.37 16.48 4.69
N GLU A 110 3.44 15.16 4.67
CA GLU A 110 3.53 14.34 5.88
C GLU A 110 4.50 13.17 5.70
N ILE A 111 4.99 12.67 6.83
CA ILE A 111 5.78 11.43 6.90
C ILE A 111 4.94 10.41 7.64
N LEU A 112 4.58 9.33 6.96
CA LEU A 112 3.81 8.23 7.51
C LEU A 112 4.70 7.30 8.36
N ARG A 113 4.06 6.48 9.19
CA ARG A 113 4.76 5.57 10.12
C ARG A 113 5.62 4.50 9.45
N ASN A 114 5.26 4.12 8.23
CA ASN A 114 6.04 3.20 7.42
C ASN A 114 7.19 3.89 6.66
N GLY A 115 7.44 5.17 6.94
CA GLY A 115 8.50 5.97 6.32
C GLY A 115 8.10 6.63 5.00
N THR A 116 6.90 6.38 4.48
CA THR A 116 6.42 7.04 3.25
C THR A 116 6.38 8.56 3.45
N VAL A 117 7.01 9.30 2.55
CA VAL A 117 6.98 10.76 2.52
C VAL A 117 6.03 11.17 1.41
N THR A 118 4.96 11.90 1.74
CA THR A 118 3.92 12.27 0.79
C THR A 118 3.66 13.76 0.83
N SER A 119 3.16 14.30 -0.28
CA SER A 119 2.81 15.72 -0.48
C SER A 119 1.68 15.81 -1.48
N SER A 120 1.25 17.01 -1.85
CA SER A 120 0.16 17.16 -2.83
C SER A 120 0.50 16.58 -4.21
N ASN A 121 1.77 16.57 -4.63
CA ASN A 121 2.17 16.27 -6.01
C ASN A 121 3.27 15.22 -6.16
N ALA A 122 3.87 14.78 -5.06
CA ALA A 122 4.89 13.73 -5.07
C ALA A 122 4.76 12.84 -3.85
N GLU A 123 5.13 11.58 -4.01
CA GLU A 123 5.18 10.59 -2.94
C GLU A 123 6.37 9.67 -3.12
N ILE A 124 7.10 9.41 -2.03
CA ILE A 124 8.13 8.38 -1.96
C ILE A 124 7.66 7.35 -0.95
N ASN A 125 7.40 6.14 -1.43
CA ASN A 125 6.89 5.02 -0.66
C ASN A 125 7.99 3.95 -0.54
N PHE A 126 8.40 3.65 0.69
CA PHE A 126 9.34 2.56 0.97
C PHE A 126 8.55 1.27 1.19
N ARG A 127 8.13 0.60 0.12
CA ARG A 127 7.29 -0.61 0.20
C ARG A 127 7.88 -1.67 1.11
N GLU A 128 9.17 -1.93 0.94
CA GLU A 128 9.95 -2.76 1.84
C GLU A 128 11.29 -2.07 2.08
N CYS A 129 11.76 -2.04 3.32
CA CYS A 129 13.06 -1.48 3.67
C CYS A 129 13.50 -2.13 4.98
N TYR A 130 14.29 -3.18 4.88
CA TYR A 130 14.68 -3.98 6.04
C TYR A 130 16.12 -4.46 5.97
N VAL A 131 16.67 -4.74 7.15
CA VAL A 131 17.90 -5.52 7.31
C VAL A 131 17.48 -6.97 7.50
N ASN A 132 18.10 -7.88 6.75
CA ASN A 132 17.94 -9.32 6.90
C ASN A 132 19.22 -9.92 7.45
N TRP A 133 19.10 -10.77 8.45
CA TRP A 133 20.21 -11.55 9.00
C TRP A 133 19.82 -13.02 9.15
N GLU A 134 20.58 -13.90 8.50
CA GLU A 134 20.41 -15.34 8.51
C GLU A 134 21.56 -15.99 9.29
N ILE A 135 21.20 -16.77 10.31
CA ILE A 135 22.11 -17.43 11.26
C ILE A 135 21.69 -18.90 11.36
N GLY A 136 22.30 -19.75 10.52
CA GLY A 136 21.96 -21.17 10.47
C GLY A 136 20.49 -21.38 10.07
N SER A 137 19.68 -21.88 11.00
CA SER A 137 18.25 -22.15 10.82
C SER A 137 17.33 -20.96 11.10
N VAL A 138 17.88 -19.80 11.48
CA VAL A 138 17.10 -18.62 11.89
C VAL A 138 17.31 -17.48 10.91
N ARG A 139 16.22 -16.87 10.45
CA ARG A 139 16.21 -15.61 9.71
C ARG A 139 15.54 -14.53 10.54
N LEU A 140 16.26 -13.44 10.79
CA LEU A 140 15.77 -12.24 11.45
C LEU A 140 15.62 -11.13 10.41
N ARG A 141 14.51 -10.37 10.47
CA ARG A 141 14.34 -9.14 9.69
C ARG A 141 13.85 -8.01 10.57
N ALA A 142 14.38 -6.82 10.33
CA ALA A 142 13.99 -5.60 11.02
C ALA A 142 13.85 -4.45 10.04
N GLY A 143 12.70 -3.78 10.04
CA GLY A 143 12.40 -2.65 9.17
C GLY A 143 10.99 -2.73 8.58
N ASN A 144 10.76 -1.98 7.50
CA ASN A 144 9.49 -1.99 6.79
C ASN A 144 9.35 -3.27 5.97
N GLN A 145 8.28 -4.04 6.19
CA GLN A 145 8.08 -5.36 5.58
C GLN A 145 6.66 -5.54 5.06
N ILE A 146 6.51 -6.31 3.98
CA ILE A 146 5.22 -6.86 3.57
C ILE A 146 5.17 -8.33 4.02
N ILE A 147 4.27 -8.64 4.94
CA ILE A 147 4.15 -9.93 5.62
C ILE A 147 2.94 -10.66 5.07
N ALA A 148 3.20 -11.55 4.10
CA ALA A 148 2.17 -12.38 3.50
C ALA A 148 2.04 -13.72 4.26
N TRP A 149 0.99 -13.85 5.05
CA TRP A 149 0.54 -15.14 5.56
C TRP A 149 -0.60 -15.67 4.68
N GLY A 150 -0.59 -16.97 4.40
CA GLY A 150 -1.58 -17.68 3.56
C GLY A 150 -1.21 -17.78 2.08
N THR A 151 -2.00 -18.56 1.35
CA THR A 151 -1.75 -18.97 -0.05
C THR A 151 -2.71 -18.30 -1.04
N ALA A 152 -3.65 -17.48 -0.55
CA ALA A 152 -4.60 -16.77 -1.41
C ALA A 152 -3.99 -15.46 -1.91
N ASP A 153 -4.10 -15.24 -3.23
CA ASP A 153 -3.44 -14.14 -3.94
C ASP A 153 -4.12 -12.77 -3.67
N ALA A 154 -5.44 -12.66 -3.87
CA ALA A 154 -6.16 -11.37 -3.81
C ALA A 154 -6.62 -10.97 -2.38
N PHE A 155 -7.53 -11.74 -1.78
CA PHE A 155 -8.08 -11.48 -0.44
C PHE A 155 -7.73 -12.62 0.49
N ASN A 156 -6.73 -12.39 1.33
CA ASN A 156 -6.25 -13.40 2.23
C ASN A 156 -6.78 -13.16 3.65
N PRO A 157 -7.61 -14.07 4.20
CA PRO A 157 -8.18 -13.91 5.53
C PRO A 157 -7.12 -13.93 6.64
N THR A 158 -5.89 -14.36 6.33
CA THR A 158 -4.76 -14.36 7.27
C THR A 158 -3.81 -13.17 7.09
N SER A 159 -4.17 -12.18 6.27
CA SER A 159 -3.43 -10.92 6.12
C SER A 159 -3.70 -9.98 7.30
N TYR A 160 -3.09 -10.27 8.44
CA TYR A 160 -3.35 -9.55 9.69
C TYR A 160 -2.59 -8.23 9.83
N PHE A 161 -1.47 -8.05 9.13
CA PHE A 161 -0.50 -7.02 9.49
C PHE A 161 -0.48 -5.82 8.54
N ASN A 162 -0.52 -6.08 7.23
CA ASN A 162 -0.34 -5.02 6.24
C ASN A 162 -1.65 -4.29 5.99
N ALA A 163 -1.63 -2.97 6.22
CA ALA A 163 -2.70 -2.09 5.82
C ALA A 163 -2.75 -1.92 4.30
N TYR A 164 -3.90 -1.50 3.79
CA TYR A 164 -4.13 -1.29 2.37
C TYR A 164 -4.09 0.19 1.98
N ASP A 165 -3.60 0.45 0.78
CA ASP A 165 -3.73 1.73 0.11
C ASP A 165 -4.90 1.70 -0.88
N LEU A 166 -6.06 2.18 -0.42
CA LEU A 166 -7.31 2.13 -1.17
C LEU A 166 -7.57 3.41 -1.98
N ARG A 167 -6.58 4.31 -2.11
CA ARG A 167 -6.73 5.58 -2.85
C ARG A 167 -7.16 5.38 -4.29
N GLU A 168 -6.73 4.29 -4.91
CA GLU A 168 -7.01 3.95 -6.32
C GLU A 168 -7.31 2.44 -6.45
N PHE A 169 -8.14 1.92 -5.54
CA PHE A 169 -8.37 0.48 -5.36
C PHE A 169 -8.57 -0.32 -6.66
N LEU A 170 -9.25 0.24 -7.67
CA LEU A 170 -9.54 -0.46 -8.93
C LEU A 170 -8.38 -0.48 -9.94
N PHE A 171 -7.37 0.37 -9.76
CA PHE A 171 -6.31 0.58 -10.75
C PHE A 171 -4.92 0.28 -10.22
N LYS A 172 -4.79 0.12 -8.89
CA LYS A 172 -3.59 -0.42 -8.28
C LYS A 172 -3.51 -1.92 -8.52
N ASP A 173 -2.32 -2.38 -8.87
CA ASP A 173 -2.00 -3.80 -8.89
C ASP A 173 -2.16 -4.37 -7.47
N GLU A 174 -3.02 -5.39 -7.33
CA GLU A 174 -3.36 -6.02 -6.05
C GLU A 174 -2.12 -6.57 -5.33
N ASP A 175 -1.17 -7.13 -6.08
CA ASP A 175 0.02 -7.78 -5.55
C ASP A 175 1.12 -6.79 -5.22
N THR A 176 1.24 -5.73 -6.02
CA THR A 176 2.37 -4.81 -5.92
C THR A 176 2.05 -3.46 -5.29
N GLU A 177 0.83 -2.95 -5.35
CA GLU A 177 0.54 -1.56 -4.94
C GLU A 177 -0.51 -1.42 -3.86
N LEU A 178 -1.31 -2.47 -3.64
CA LEU A 178 -2.39 -2.41 -2.68
C LEU A 178 -1.92 -2.58 -1.23
N LYS A 179 -0.98 -3.49 -0.97
CA LYS A 179 -0.45 -3.75 0.38
C LYS A 179 0.66 -2.78 0.73
N MET A 180 0.53 -2.10 1.87
CA MET A 180 1.55 -1.21 2.39
C MET A 180 2.51 -1.97 3.31
N GLY A 181 3.81 -1.71 3.16
CA GLY A 181 4.80 -2.15 4.13
C GLY A 181 4.56 -1.53 5.49
N ILE A 182 4.87 -2.30 6.53
CA ILE A 182 4.73 -1.89 7.94
C ILE A 182 6.06 -2.07 8.69
N PRO A 183 6.38 -1.19 9.65
CA PRO A 183 7.53 -1.38 10.52
C PRO A 183 7.32 -2.65 11.35
N ALA A 184 8.22 -3.62 11.20
CA ALA A 184 8.13 -4.90 11.87
C ALA A 184 9.51 -5.46 12.26
N LEU A 185 9.49 -6.28 13.30
CA LEU A 185 10.54 -7.24 13.63
C LEU A 185 9.97 -8.63 13.34
N SER A 186 10.65 -9.43 12.54
CA SER A 186 10.23 -10.80 12.24
C SER A 186 11.36 -11.80 12.42
N MET A 187 10.99 -13.00 12.86
CA MET A 187 11.87 -14.14 13.02
C MET A 187 11.25 -15.35 12.34
N LEU A 188 12.00 -16.03 11.50
CA LEU A 188 11.64 -17.32 10.93
C LEU A 188 12.66 -18.36 11.39
N LEU A 189 12.20 -19.42 12.06
CA LEU A 189 13.00 -20.56 12.47
C LEU A 189 12.58 -21.79 11.67
N THR A 190 13.51 -22.39 10.94
CA THR A 190 13.26 -23.59 10.12
C THR A 190 14.09 -24.76 10.62
N LEU A 191 13.43 -25.81 11.14
CA LEU A 191 14.04 -27.02 11.68
C LEU A 191 13.42 -28.27 11.05
N GLY A 192 14.08 -28.82 10.03
CA GLY A 192 13.56 -29.97 9.28
C GLY A 192 12.23 -29.64 8.61
N ASN A 193 11.17 -30.33 9.02
CA ASN A 193 9.81 -30.13 8.50
C ASN A 193 8.99 -29.11 9.33
N HIS A 194 9.62 -28.39 10.25
CA HIS A 194 8.97 -27.43 11.12
C HIS A 194 9.42 -26.01 10.78
N THR A 195 8.47 -25.11 10.63
CA THR A 195 8.75 -23.68 10.44
C THR A 195 7.93 -22.86 11.42
N LEU A 196 8.60 -22.05 12.23
CA LEU A 196 7.97 -21.10 13.15
C LEU A 196 8.31 -19.68 12.72
N GLU A 197 7.28 -18.86 12.51
CA GLU A 197 7.41 -17.45 12.20
C GLU A 197 6.80 -16.62 13.32
N LEU A 198 7.56 -15.66 13.86
CA LEU A 198 7.11 -14.69 14.84
C LEU A 198 7.25 -13.29 14.24
N VAL A 199 6.24 -12.46 14.46
CA VAL A 199 6.18 -11.09 13.93
C VAL A 199 5.71 -10.15 15.04
N VAL A 200 6.39 -9.02 15.17
CA VAL A 200 5.99 -7.92 16.05
C VAL A 200 5.97 -6.62 15.25
N THR A 201 4.84 -5.91 15.30
CA THR A 201 4.62 -4.60 14.66
C THR A 201 4.45 -3.55 15.76
N PRO A 202 5.52 -2.82 16.13
CA PRO A 202 5.46 -1.86 17.23
C PRO A 202 4.63 -0.61 16.91
N LEU A 203 4.31 -0.38 15.63
CA LEU A 203 3.62 0.80 15.15
C LEU A 203 2.42 0.38 14.30
N HIS A 204 1.22 0.81 14.70
CA HIS A 204 0.04 0.71 13.86
C HIS A 204 0.17 1.64 12.65
N VAL A 205 -0.01 1.10 11.45
CA VAL A 205 -0.07 1.85 10.18
C VAL A 205 -1.52 1.86 9.71
N PRO A 206 -2.18 3.02 9.57
CA PRO A 206 -3.56 3.08 9.14
C PRO A 206 -3.69 2.81 7.64
N LEU A 207 -4.86 2.32 7.22
CA LEU A 207 -5.18 2.27 5.79
C LEU A 207 -5.26 3.67 5.20
N ARG A 208 -5.01 3.79 3.89
CA ARG A 208 -5.11 5.06 3.18
C ARG A 208 -6.38 5.12 2.34
N MET A 209 -7.14 6.20 2.52
CA MET A 209 -8.31 6.52 1.71
C MET A 209 -8.00 7.63 0.72
N PRO A 210 -8.75 7.73 -0.39
CA PRO A 210 -8.68 8.85 -1.32
C PRO A 210 -8.74 10.20 -0.60
N ALA A 211 -7.91 11.16 -1.03
CA ALA A 211 -7.94 12.51 -0.49
C ALA A 211 -9.29 13.21 -0.79
N THR A 212 -9.71 14.09 0.11
CA THR A 212 -10.91 14.92 -0.11
C THR A 212 -10.73 15.80 -1.35
N GLY A 213 -11.72 15.87 -2.22
CA GLY A 213 -11.68 16.59 -3.49
C GLY A 213 -11.04 15.81 -4.64
N SER A 214 -10.43 14.65 -4.38
CA SER A 214 -9.91 13.78 -5.42
C SER A 214 -11.05 13.19 -6.27
N PHE A 215 -10.77 12.89 -7.53
CA PHE A 215 -11.64 12.08 -8.38
C PHE A 215 -12.07 10.75 -7.72
N TRP A 216 -11.20 10.16 -6.90
CA TRP A 216 -11.46 8.90 -6.19
C TRP A 216 -12.20 9.07 -4.86
N GLN A 217 -12.56 10.30 -4.47
CA GLN A 217 -13.22 10.55 -3.19
C GLN A 217 -14.52 9.74 -3.05
N LEU A 218 -14.60 8.97 -1.96
CA LEU A 218 -15.84 8.30 -1.57
C LEU A 218 -16.88 9.36 -1.16
N THR A 219 -17.87 9.57 -2.03
CA THR A 219 -19.00 10.46 -1.78
C THR A 219 -20.28 9.64 -1.83
N VAL A 220 -20.97 9.52 -0.69
CA VAL A 220 -22.29 8.89 -0.66
C VAL A 220 -23.33 9.95 -1.01
N LYS A 221 -23.96 9.80 -2.18
CA LYS A 221 -25.04 10.68 -2.66
C LYS A 221 -26.45 10.18 -2.29
N GLU A 222 -26.60 8.97 -1.77
CA GLU A 222 -27.90 8.42 -1.40
C GLU A 222 -28.29 8.83 0.03
N GLY A 223 -29.25 9.76 0.14
CA GLY A 223 -29.81 10.23 1.40
C GLY A 223 -30.09 11.74 1.39
N PRO A 224 -30.89 12.26 2.34
CA PRO A 224 -31.18 13.71 2.42
C PRO A 224 -29.97 14.56 2.83
N PHE A 225 -28.89 13.93 3.33
CA PHE A 225 -27.72 14.60 3.88
C PHE A 225 -26.44 14.02 3.27
N PRO A 226 -25.53 14.85 2.72
CA PRO A 226 -24.22 14.38 2.27
C PRO A 226 -23.44 13.75 3.43
N VAL A 227 -22.70 12.67 3.15
CA VAL A 227 -21.81 12.01 4.11
C VAL A 227 -20.37 12.38 3.81
N THR A 228 -19.65 12.82 4.83
CA THR A 228 -18.20 13.09 4.77
C THR A 228 -17.48 12.06 5.63
N ILE A 229 -16.50 11.38 5.05
CA ILE A 229 -15.68 10.38 5.74
C ILE A 229 -14.33 11.03 6.09
N ALA A 230 -13.96 11.00 7.37
CA ALA A 230 -12.66 11.48 7.83
C ALA A 230 -11.53 10.52 7.38
N GLN A 231 -10.31 11.06 7.23
CA GLN A 231 -9.15 10.23 6.92
C GLN A 231 -8.78 9.34 8.11
N PRO A 232 -8.41 8.06 7.90
CA PRO A 232 -8.00 7.19 8.98
C PRO A 232 -6.70 7.69 9.61
N GLN A 233 -6.66 7.71 10.94
CA GLN A 233 -5.47 8.13 11.68
C GLN A 233 -4.80 6.94 12.36
N ALA A 234 -3.48 7.04 12.53
CA ALA A 234 -2.72 6.01 13.20
C ALA A 234 -3.00 6.03 14.72
N LEU A 235 -3.28 4.87 15.32
CA LEU A 235 -3.46 4.72 16.77
C LEU A 235 -2.24 5.24 17.55
N PRO A 236 -2.38 5.82 18.76
CA PRO A 236 -1.26 6.31 19.57
C PRO A 236 -0.14 5.28 19.77
N PHE A 237 1.09 5.75 20.00
CA PHE A 237 2.21 4.87 20.34
C PHE A 237 2.00 4.29 21.75
N ASP A 238 1.46 3.06 21.80
CA ASP A 238 1.18 2.33 23.03
C ASP A 238 1.44 0.84 22.77
N ILE A 239 1.89 0.12 23.80
CA ILE A 239 2.16 -1.32 23.69
C ILE A 239 0.89 -2.13 23.45
N GLY A 240 -0.26 -1.65 23.92
CA GLY A 240 -1.57 -2.26 23.64
C GLY A 240 -2.00 -2.11 22.18
N ASN A 241 -1.36 -1.21 21.41
CA ASN A 241 -1.61 -1.03 19.98
C ASN A 241 -0.54 -1.75 19.12
N ALA A 242 0.39 -2.48 19.73
CA ALA A 242 1.38 -3.26 18.99
C ALA A 242 0.75 -4.56 18.49
N GLY A 243 1.04 -4.94 17.25
CA GLY A 243 0.65 -6.23 16.72
C GLY A 243 1.69 -7.29 17.03
N VAL A 244 1.23 -8.47 17.44
CA VAL A 244 2.05 -9.66 17.66
C VAL A 244 1.36 -10.82 16.97
N GLY A 245 2.11 -11.57 16.17
CA GLY A 245 1.60 -12.82 15.65
C GLY A 245 2.64 -13.92 15.62
N ALA A 246 2.11 -15.15 15.64
CA ALA A 246 2.87 -16.37 15.49
C ALA A 246 2.21 -17.24 14.43
N ARG A 247 3.02 -17.83 13.55
CA ARG A 247 2.60 -18.82 12.57
C ARG A 247 3.51 -20.04 12.66
N TYR A 248 2.91 -21.21 12.79
CA TYR A 248 3.61 -22.48 12.78
C TYR A 248 3.15 -23.29 11.57
N TYR A 249 4.10 -23.80 10.80
CA TYR A 249 3.88 -24.64 9.62
C TYR A 249 4.58 -25.99 9.81
N HIS A 250 3.90 -27.04 9.39
CA HIS A 250 4.42 -28.40 9.42
C HIS A 250 3.82 -29.26 8.31
N THR A 251 4.66 -30.08 7.69
CA THR A 251 4.21 -31.09 6.71
C THR A 251 4.04 -32.44 7.40
N ILE A 252 2.81 -32.94 7.43
CA ILE A 252 2.43 -34.24 8.03
C ILE A 252 1.99 -35.19 6.92
N ALA A 253 2.72 -36.28 6.70
CA ALA A 253 2.37 -37.32 5.72
C ALA A 253 2.06 -36.79 4.30
N GLY A 254 2.77 -35.74 3.87
CA GLY A 254 2.58 -35.09 2.56
C GLY A 254 1.49 -34.01 2.53
N PHE A 255 0.81 -33.74 3.66
CA PHE A 255 -0.12 -32.63 3.81
C PHE A 255 0.55 -31.46 4.52
N ASP A 256 0.36 -30.27 3.97
CA ASP A 256 0.84 -29.02 4.56
C ASP A 256 -0.20 -28.45 5.51
N VAL A 257 0.17 -28.31 6.78
CA VAL A 257 -0.68 -27.78 7.84
C VAL A 257 -0.03 -26.54 8.42
N HIS A 258 -0.82 -25.48 8.62
CA HIS A 258 -0.36 -24.31 9.35
C HIS A 258 -1.40 -23.83 10.36
N LEU A 259 -0.90 -23.29 11.47
CA LEU A 259 -1.67 -22.62 12.49
C LEU A 259 -1.12 -21.20 12.62
N SER A 260 -2.01 -20.21 12.66
CA SER A 260 -1.62 -18.81 12.88
C SER A 260 -2.48 -18.18 13.96
N ALA A 261 -1.87 -17.28 14.72
CA ALA A 261 -2.53 -16.44 15.70
C ALA A 261 -1.97 -15.02 15.59
N TYR A 262 -2.84 -14.03 15.75
CA TYR A 262 -2.50 -12.62 15.75
C TYR A 262 -3.28 -11.92 16.86
N HIS A 263 -2.63 -10.98 17.52
CA HIS A 263 -3.24 -10.03 18.45
C HIS A 263 -2.68 -8.64 18.15
N GLY A 264 -3.55 -7.66 17.98
CA GLY A 264 -3.18 -6.30 17.66
C GLY A 264 -4.32 -5.60 16.92
N PRO A 265 -4.11 -4.34 16.53
CA PRO A 265 -5.15 -3.59 15.84
C PRO A 265 -5.54 -4.22 14.51
N ASP A 266 -6.81 -4.07 14.15
CA ASP A 266 -7.31 -4.37 12.82
C ASP A 266 -6.61 -3.48 11.77
N THR A 267 -6.38 -3.99 10.57
CA THR A 267 -5.81 -3.19 9.46
C THR A 267 -6.88 -2.37 8.75
N GLN A 268 -8.16 -2.75 8.89
CA GLN A 268 -9.31 -1.99 8.39
C GLN A 268 -10.08 -1.33 9.55
N PRO A 269 -10.39 -0.02 9.46
CA PRO A 269 -11.22 0.65 10.43
C PRO A 269 -12.70 0.38 10.19
N TYR A 270 -13.47 0.40 11.28
CA TYR A 270 -14.91 0.54 11.27
C TYR A 270 -15.28 1.99 10.95
N LEU A 271 -16.24 2.19 10.06
CA LEU A 271 -16.77 3.51 9.73
C LEU A 271 -17.97 3.81 10.63
N LEU A 272 -17.83 4.77 11.55
CA LEU A 272 -18.87 5.11 12.50
C LEU A 272 -19.43 6.52 12.24
N PRO A 273 -20.76 6.70 12.12
CA PRO A 273 -21.35 8.03 12.09
C PRO A 273 -21.26 8.67 13.47
N VAL A 274 -20.61 9.84 13.57
CA VAL A 274 -20.29 10.47 14.85
C VAL A 274 -21.16 11.68 15.14
N LYS A 275 -21.34 12.56 14.16
CA LYS A 275 -22.12 13.79 14.36
C LYS A 275 -22.69 14.35 13.06
N THR A 276 -23.71 15.17 13.21
CA THR A 276 -24.20 16.05 12.14
C THR A 276 -23.35 17.32 12.10
N VAL A 277 -22.91 17.73 10.91
CA VAL A 277 -22.17 18.96 10.67
C VAL A 277 -23.10 19.97 10.02
N LEU A 278 -23.13 21.17 10.61
CA LEU A 278 -23.93 22.31 10.17
C LEU A 278 -22.98 23.44 9.79
N GLU A 279 -22.80 23.67 8.50
CA GLU A 279 -22.02 24.80 8.00
C GLU A 279 -22.96 25.89 7.44
N PRO A 280 -22.68 27.18 7.69
CA PRO A 280 -23.47 28.26 7.13
C PRO A 280 -23.54 28.16 5.59
N ASN A 281 -24.76 28.21 5.03
CA ASN A 281 -25.03 28.08 3.59
C ASN A 281 -24.67 26.72 2.95
N ALA A 282 -24.44 25.67 3.74
CA ALA A 282 -24.25 24.31 3.23
C ALA A 282 -25.39 23.37 3.67
N PRO A 283 -25.66 22.28 2.92
CA PRO A 283 -26.54 21.22 3.38
C PRO A 283 -26.03 20.60 4.68
N VAL A 284 -26.95 20.22 5.55
CA VAL A 284 -26.66 19.43 6.75
C VAL A 284 -25.95 18.14 6.34
N SER A 285 -24.77 17.85 6.89
CA SER A 285 -23.98 16.67 6.53
C SER A 285 -23.76 15.73 7.73
N ILE A 286 -23.42 14.47 7.47
CA ILE A 286 -23.07 13.48 8.51
C ILE A 286 -21.58 13.21 8.43
N LEU A 287 -20.87 13.42 9.54
CA LEU A 287 -19.45 13.04 9.68
C LEU A 287 -19.35 11.59 10.10
N VAL A 288 -18.59 10.81 9.33
CA VAL A 288 -18.22 9.43 9.60
C VAL A 288 -16.73 9.37 9.92
N GLU A 289 -16.38 8.78 11.05
CA GLU A 289 -14.99 8.63 11.49
C GLU A 289 -14.55 7.16 11.42
N PRO A 290 -13.37 6.88 10.82
CA PRO A 290 -12.76 5.56 10.90
C PRO A 290 -12.23 5.29 12.32
N ARG A 291 -12.55 4.13 12.89
CA ARG A 291 -12.01 3.65 14.18
C ARG A 291 -11.45 2.24 14.06
N TYR A 292 -10.33 1.98 14.73
CA TYR A 292 -9.72 0.66 14.78
C TYR A 292 -10.10 -0.07 16.07
N ALA A 293 -10.38 -1.37 15.96
CA ALA A 293 -10.48 -2.26 17.13
C ALA A 293 -9.13 -2.96 17.38
N ILE A 294 -9.01 -3.55 18.57
CA ILE A 294 -7.85 -4.31 19.07
C ILE A 294 -8.36 -5.66 19.57
#